data_AF-A0A259CY68-F1
#
_entry.id   AF-A0A259CY68-F1
#
_cell.length_a   1.000
_cell.length_b   1.000
_cell.length_c   1.000
_cell.angle_alpha   90.00
_cell.angle_beta   90.00
_cell.angle_gamma   90.00
#
_symmetry.space_group_name_H-M   'P 1'
#
loop_
_entity.id
_entity.type
_entity.pdbx_description
1 polymer ?
#
loop_
_entity_poly.entity_id
_entity_poly.type
_entity_poly.pdbx_seq_one_letter_code
_entity_poly.pdbx_strand_id
1 'polypeptide(L)'
;MSYNRALALVDKYPDLGLIMSPTTVGIQASAKAMQDEGLCDKVKVSGLGLPSEMVSYTLNGCAPEFALWDFRDLGYLTYFTAYGLATGQLKGDIGETFSAGRMGDFTIEADPGREGAKRILMGPFTVYNKDNVEAAAK
;
A
#
# COMPACT_ATOMS: atom_id res chain seq x y z
N MET A 1 -6.27 -11.31 5.37
CA MET A 1 -7.69 -11.73 5.47
C MET A 1 -7.99 -12.72 4.35
N SER A 2 -8.85 -13.72 4.53
CA SER A 2 -9.29 -14.61 3.43
C SER A 2 -10.80 -14.49 3.25
N TYR A 3 -11.32 -14.93 2.09
CA TYR A 3 -12.74 -14.83 1.75
C TYR A 3 -13.66 -15.36 2.86
N ASN A 4 -13.47 -16.62 3.30
CA ASN A 4 -14.27 -17.23 4.36
C ASN A 4 -14.11 -16.53 5.72
N ARG A 5 -12.95 -15.92 5.97
CA ARG A 5 -12.73 -15.15 7.21
C ARG A 5 -13.44 -13.81 7.18
N ALA A 6 -13.57 -13.18 6.01
CA ALA A 6 -14.37 -11.96 5.85
C ALA A 6 -15.86 -12.24 6.12
N LEU A 7 -16.40 -13.33 5.56
CA LEU A 7 -17.79 -13.75 5.82
C LEU A 7 -18.02 -14.06 7.30
N ALA A 8 -17.15 -14.88 7.90
CA ALA A 8 -17.25 -15.19 9.34
C ALA A 8 -17.15 -13.94 10.22
N LEU A 9 -16.49 -12.87 9.76
CA LEU A 9 -16.41 -11.60 10.49
C LEU A 9 -17.76 -10.87 10.43
N VAL A 10 -18.39 -10.80 9.26
CA VAL A 10 -19.72 -10.21 9.10
C VAL A 10 -20.77 -10.98 9.91
N ASP A 11 -20.73 -12.31 9.87
CA ASP A 11 -21.67 -13.15 10.62
C ASP A 11 -21.54 -12.96 12.14
N LYS A 12 -20.30 -12.81 12.61
CA LYS A 12 -20.01 -12.64 14.04
C LYS A 12 -20.31 -11.22 14.55
N TYR A 13 -20.19 -10.21 13.69
CA TYR A 13 -20.33 -8.81 14.04
C TYR A 13 -21.39 -8.17 13.12
N PRO A 14 -22.69 -8.24 13.49
CA PRO A 14 -23.79 -7.79 12.63
C PRO A 14 -23.82 -6.26 12.40
N ASP A 15 -23.09 -5.49 13.22
CA ASP A 15 -22.91 -4.04 13.14
C ASP A 15 -21.58 -3.63 12.47
N LEU A 16 -20.85 -4.58 11.90
CA LEU A 16 -19.58 -4.32 11.23
C LEU A 16 -19.77 -3.41 10.02
N GLY A 17 -19.21 -2.19 10.07
CA GLY A 17 -19.27 -1.24 8.95
C GLY A 17 -18.06 -1.24 8.02
N LEU A 18 -16.90 -1.75 8.48
CA LEU A 18 -15.63 -1.63 7.77
C LEU A 18 -14.70 -2.81 8.04
N ILE A 19 -14.11 -3.36 6.97
CA ILE A 19 -13.01 -4.32 7.04
C ILE A 19 -11.73 -3.63 6.58
N MET A 20 -10.76 -3.47 7.50
CA MET A 20 -9.42 -2.98 7.21
C MET A 20 -8.45 -4.14 6.98
N SER A 21 -7.98 -4.31 5.76
CA SER A 21 -7.11 -5.42 5.36
C SER A 21 -5.76 -4.90 4.85
N PRO A 22 -4.70 -4.86 5.70
CA PRO A 22 -3.40 -4.28 5.34
C PRO A 22 -2.53 -5.25 4.52
N THR A 23 -3.14 -5.97 3.58
CA THR A 23 -2.47 -6.95 2.71
C THR A 23 -3.19 -6.97 1.36
N THR A 24 -2.45 -7.00 0.25
CA THR A 24 -3.00 -6.96 -1.11
C THR A 24 -3.97 -8.12 -1.40
N VAL A 25 -3.58 -9.35 -1.09
CA VAL A 25 -4.44 -10.53 -1.24
C VAL A 25 -5.68 -10.45 -0.32
N GLY A 26 -5.50 -9.85 0.86
CA GLY A 26 -6.57 -9.79 1.84
C GLY A 26 -7.64 -8.76 1.53
N ILE A 27 -7.27 -7.57 1.01
CA ILE A 27 -8.25 -6.55 0.64
C ILE A 27 -9.07 -7.02 -0.56
N GLN A 28 -8.42 -7.66 -1.53
CA GLN A 28 -9.09 -8.24 -2.69
C GLN A 28 -10.08 -9.34 -2.28
N ALA A 29 -9.65 -10.28 -1.44
CA ALA A 29 -10.52 -11.36 -0.98
C ALA A 29 -11.71 -10.86 -0.15
N SER A 30 -11.51 -9.83 0.68
CA SER A 30 -12.58 -9.19 1.45
C SER A 30 -13.56 -8.42 0.56
N ALA A 31 -13.05 -7.63 -0.40
CA ALA A 31 -13.89 -6.89 -1.34
C ALA A 31 -14.72 -7.84 -2.21
N LYS A 32 -14.12 -8.94 -2.66
CA LYS A 32 -14.83 -10.01 -3.39
C LYS A 32 -15.94 -10.63 -2.55
N ALA A 33 -15.67 -10.98 -1.29
CA ALA A 33 -16.68 -11.54 -0.40
C ALA A 33 -17.87 -10.60 -0.19
N MET A 34 -17.61 -9.31 0.01
CA MET A 34 -18.69 -8.33 0.19
C MET A 34 -19.48 -8.11 -1.11
N GLN A 35 -18.82 -8.19 -2.27
CA GLN A 35 -19.48 -8.07 -3.57
C GLN A 35 -20.38 -9.28 -3.86
N ASP A 36 -19.85 -10.49 -3.70
CA ASP A 36 -20.56 -11.73 -4.02
C ASP A 36 -21.82 -11.90 -3.13
N GLU A 37 -21.76 -11.47 -1.86
CA GLU A 37 -22.89 -11.49 -0.92
C GLU A 37 -23.79 -10.25 -0.99
N GLY A 38 -23.49 -9.28 -1.87
CA GLY A 38 -24.27 -8.04 -1.99
C GLY A 38 -24.23 -7.15 -0.73
N LEU A 39 -23.17 -7.26 0.08
CA LEU A 39 -23.01 -6.56 1.35
C LEU A 39 -22.21 -5.26 1.26
N CYS A 40 -21.82 -4.84 0.06
CA CYS A 40 -20.97 -3.66 -0.13
C CYS A 40 -21.55 -2.35 0.40
N ASP A 41 -22.87 -2.22 0.52
CA ASP A 41 -23.49 -1.02 1.12
C ASP A 41 -23.53 -1.06 2.64
N LYS A 42 -23.38 -2.25 3.25
CA LYS A 42 -23.35 -2.44 4.70
C LYS A 42 -21.93 -2.44 5.24
N VAL A 43 -21.03 -3.14 4.56
CA VAL A 43 -19.65 -3.33 4.98
C VAL A 43 -18.72 -2.86 3.88
N LYS A 44 -18.03 -1.74 4.14
CA LYS A 44 -16.98 -1.24 3.23
C LYS A 44 -15.68 -1.98 3.48
N VAL A 45 -14.83 -2.02 2.48
CA VAL A 45 -13.50 -2.63 2.57
C VAL A 45 -12.44 -1.58 2.26
N SER A 46 -11.39 -1.52 3.06
CA SER A 46 -10.23 -0.66 2.82
C SER A 46 -8.94 -1.34 3.31
N GLY A 47 -7.79 -0.72 3.09
CA GLY A 47 -6.49 -1.25 3.48
C GLY A 47 -5.41 -1.04 2.42
N LEU A 48 -4.59 -2.06 2.19
CA LEU A 48 -3.45 -2.01 1.27
C LEU A 48 -3.68 -2.90 0.07
N GLY A 49 -3.82 -2.32 -1.14
CA GLY A 49 -4.25 -3.03 -2.34
C GLY A 49 -3.55 -2.58 -3.61
N LEU A 50 -3.41 -3.48 -4.57
CA LEU A 50 -2.89 -3.17 -5.90
C LEU A 50 -4.00 -2.49 -6.73
N PRO A 51 -3.77 -1.32 -7.36
CA PRO A 51 -4.78 -0.66 -8.17
C PRO A 51 -5.36 -1.54 -9.29
N SER A 52 -4.52 -2.34 -9.94
CA SER A 52 -4.94 -3.28 -10.98
C SER A 52 -5.92 -4.35 -10.51
N GLU A 53 -5.85 -4.76 -9.24
CA GLU A 53 -6.73 -5.77 -8.65
C GLU A 53 -7.95 -5.16 -7.95
N MET A 54 -7.86 -3.87 -7.59
CA MET A 54 -8.88 -3.16 -6.81
C MET A 54 -9.82 -2.29 -7.65
N VAL A 55 -9.47 -1.97 -8.89
CA VAL A 55 -10.23 -1.04 -9.76
C VAL A 55 -11.73 -1.34 -9.83
N SER A 56 -12.11 -2.60 -10.04
CA SER A 56 -13.53 -2.99 -10.13
C SER A 56 -14.27 -2.79 -8.80
N TYR A 57 -13.61 -3.10 -7.69
CA TYR A 57 -14.16 -2.95 -6.34
C TYR A 57 -14.21 -1.49 -5.86
N THR A 58 -13.35 -0.64 -6.41
CA THR A 58 -13.42 0.80 -6.13
C THR A 58 -14.54 1.46 -6.92
N LEU A 59 -14.69 1.10 -8.20
CA LEU A 59 -15.73 1.65 -9.06
C LEU A 59 -17.14 1.18 -8.68
N ASN A 60 -17.29 -0.04 -8.13
CA ASN A 60 -18.57 -0.54 -7.64
C ASN A 60 -18.91 -0.10 -6.19
N GLY A 61 -18.01 0.66 -5.53
CA GLY A 61 -18.22 1.21 -4.19
C GLY A 61 -18.05 0.23 -3.02
N CYS A 62 -17.62 -1.01 -3.27
CA CYS A 62 -17.27 -1.98 -2.21
C CYS A 62 -16.00 -1.56 -1.46
N ALA A 63 -15.01 -1.03 -2.18
CA ALA A 63 -13.73 -0.55 -1.66
C ALA A 63 -13.44 0.88 -2.16
N PRO A 64 -14.17 1.89 -1.65
CA PRO A 64 -14.16 3.25 -2.20
C PRO A 64 -12.79 3.93 -2.12
N GLU A 65 -12.02 3.63 -1.07
CA GLU A 65 -10.68 4.16 -0.87
C GLU A 65 -9.76 3.08 -0.30
N PHE A 66 -8.53 3.02 -0.81
CA PHE A 66 -7.44 2.20 -0.27
C PHE A 66 -6.11 2.91 -0.47
N ALA A 67 -5.04 2.44 0.15
CA ALA A 67 -3.74 3.05 0.04
C ALA A 67 -2.69 2.06 -0.45
N LEU A 68 -1.67 2.55 -1.15
CA LEU A 68 -0.41 1.83 -1.33
C LEU A 68 0.69 2.82 -1.71
N TRP A 69 1.91 2.33 -1.85
CA TRP A 69 3.01 3.07 -2.46
C TRP A 69 3.25 2.57 -3.90
N ASP A 70 3.97 3.35 -4.70
CA ASP A 70 4.40 2.94 -6.03
C ASP A 70 5.61 1.98 -5.93
N PHE A 71 5.44 0.75 -6.42
CA PHE A 71 6.51 -0.25 -6.43
C PHE A 71 7.62 0.05 -7.44
N ARG A 72 7.30 0.74 -8.55
CA ARG A 72 8.28 1.17 -9.56
C ARG A 72 9.22 2.20 -8.94
N ASP A 73 8.66 3.16 -8.20
CA ASP A 73 9.44 4.17 -7.49
C ASP A 73 10.24 3.55 -6.33
N LEU A 74 9.65 2.62 -5.57
CA LEU A 74 10.37 1.94 -4.49
C LEU A 74 11.55 1.12 -5.02
N GLY A 75 11.35 0.38 -6.11
CA GLY A 75 12.42 -0.37 -6.77
C GLY A 75 13.50 0.56 -7.32
N TYR A 76 13.11 1.67 -7.92
CA TYR A 76 14.02 2.69 -8.45
C TYR A 76 14.92 3.27 -7.35
N LEU A 77 14.33 3.72 -6.24
CA LEU A 77 15.06 4.25 -5.09
C LEU A 77 16.00 3.21 -4.48
N THR A 78 15.53 1.96 -4.36
CA THR A 78 16.34 0.85 -3.82
C THR A 78 17.57 0.60 -4.69
N TYR A 79 17.41 0.58 -6.01
CA TYR A 79 18.51 0.36 -6.93
C TYR A 79 19.53 1.50 -6.89
N PHE A 80 19.07 2.76 -6.90
CA PHE A 80 19.93 3.93 -6.76
C PHE A 80 20.76 3.90 -5.48
N THR A 81 20.11 3.56 -4.36
CA THR A 81 20.77 3.43 -3.06
C THR A 81 21.81 2.31 -3.09
N ALA A 82 21.44 1.12 -3.57
CA ALA A 82 22.34 -0.04 -3.65
C ALA A 82 23.55 0.23 -4.54
N TYR A 83 23.34 0.88 -5.69
CA TYR A 83 24.42 1.29 -6.59
C TYR A 83 25.35 2.31 -5.93
N GLY A 84 24.80 3.31 -5.23
CA GLY A 84 25.57 4.31 -4.52
C GLY A 84 26.48 3.69 -3.44
N LEU A 85 25.94 2.76 -2.66
CA LEU A 85 26.71 2.00 -1.66
C LEU A 85 27.78 1.11 -2.32
N ALA A 86 27.43 0.36 -3.37
CA ALA A 86 28.34 -0.59 -4.02
C ALA A 86 29.52 0.10 -4.74
N THR A 87 29.31 1.32 -5.26
CA THR A 87 30.34 2.12 -5.92
C THR A 87 31.11 3.04 -4.97
N GLY A 88 30.74 3.08 -3.69
CA GLY A 88 31.35 3.96 -2.69
C GLY A 88 30.95 5.43 -2.83
N GLN A 89 29.93 5.76 -3.64
CA GLN A 89 29.34 7.10 -3.70
C GLN A 89 28.59 7.44 -2.42
N LEU A 90 28.07 6.42 -1.72
CA LEU A 90 27.42 6.54 -0.43
C LEU A 90 28.17 5.70 0.59
N LYS A 91 28.34 6.24 1.79
CA LYS A 91 28.87 5.50 2.95
C LYS A 91 27.77 4.75 3.68
N GLY A 92 26.53 5.21 3.54
CA GLY A 92 25.37 4.69 4.23
C GLY A 92 25.21 5.26 5.63
N ASP A 93 25.77 6.42 5.94
CA ASP A 93 25.75 7.00 7.29
C ASP A 93 24.45 7.79 7.55
N ILE A 94 24.04 7.86 8.82
CA ILE A 94 22.86 8.64 9.20
C ILE A 94 23.16 10.12 8.95
N GLY A 95 22.22 10.81 8.31
CA GLY A 95 22.35 12.21 7.88
C GLY A 95 22.98 12.37 6.49
N GLU A 96 23.45 11.30 5.86
CA GLU A 96 23.96 11.35 4.49
C GLU A 96 22.78 11.54 3.50
N THR A 97 22.95 12.50 2.59
CA THR A 97 21.95 12.86 1.58
C THR A 97 22.41 12.46 0.19
N PHE A 98 21.50 12.02 -0.67
CA PHE A 98 21.82 11.64 -2.04
C PHE A 98 20.65 11.89 -2.99
N SER A 99 20.96 12.06 -4.27
CA SER A 99 19.95 12.27 -5.30
C SER A 99 19.61 10.96 -6.01
N ALA A 100 18.35 10.57 -5.98
CA ALA A 100 17.81 9.40 -6.68
C ALA A 100 17.15 9.82 -8.00
N GLY A 101 17.91 10.47 -8.89
CA GLY A 101 17.47 10.85 -10.24
C GLY A 101 16.11 11.57 -10.27
N ARG A 102 15.12 10.98 -10.96
CA ARG A 102 13.77 11.59 -11.10
C ARG A 102 12.99 11.73 -9.78
N MET A 103 13.39 11.02 -8.73
CA MET A 103 12.73 11.06 -7.43
C MET A 103 13.25 12.18 -6.52
N GLY A 104 14.30 12.89 -6.94
CA GLY A 104 14.91 13.96 -6.15
C GLY A 104 15.80 13.45 -5.03
N ASP A 105 15.91 14.24 -3.97
CA ASP A 105 16.89 14.01 -2.91
C ASP A 105 16.30 13.26 -1.71
N PHE A 106 17.08 12.33 -1.19
CA PHE A 106 16.73 11.50 -0.04
C PHE A 106 17.81 11.57 1.03
N THR A 107 17.40 11.35 2.27
CA THR A 107 18.30 11.32 3.43
C THR A 107 18.24 9.95 4.10
N ILE A 108 19.39 9.44 4.52
CA ILE A 108 19.50 8.25 5.35
C ILE A 108 19.23 8.64 6.80
N GLU A 109 18.19 8.06 7.40
CA GLU A 109 17.77 8.36 8.76
C GLU A 109 17.92 7.14 9.66
N ALA A 110 17.92 7.36 10.98
CA ALA A 110 17.67 6.29 11.93
C ALA A 110 16.22 5.78 11.77
N ASP A 111 16.02 4.47 11.87
CA ASP A 111 14.69 3.89 11.88
C ASP A 111 14.05 4.06 13.27
N PRO A 112 12.98 4.86 13.43
CA PRO A 112 12.33 5.06 14.73
C PRO A 112 11.64 3.79 15.24
N GLY A 113 11.34 2.82 14.38
CA GLY A 113 10.67 1.57 14.74
C GLY A 113 11.63 0.40 14.98
N ARG A 114 12.92 0.55 14.68
CA ARG A 114 13.93 -0.52 14.81
C ARG A 114 15.25 0.07 15.29
N GLU A 115 15.55 -0.15 16.57
CA GLU A 115 16.77 0.35 17.19
C GLU A 115 18.02 -0.13 16.44
N GLY A 116 18.94 0.80 16.16
CA GLY A 116 20.18 0.53 15.41
C GLY A 116 20.01 0.34 13.90
N ALA A 117 18.78 0.35 13.37
CA ALA A 117 18.54 0.26 11.94
C ALA A 117 18.54 1.65 11.27
N LYS A 118 18.85 1.65 9.97
CA LYS A 118 18.81 2.83 9.10
C LYS A 118 17.65 2.67 8.13
N ARG A 119 17.05 3.79 7.71
CA ARG A 119 15.98 3.82 6.70
C ARG A 119 16.17 4.97 5.74
N ILE A 120 15.57 4.83 4.56
CA ILE A 120 15.31 5.94 3.64
C ILE A 120 13.80 5.97 3.43
N LEU A 121 13.17 7.09 3.73
CA LEU A 121 11.73 7.24 3.60
C LEU A 121 11.40 7.69 2.17
N MET A 122 10.71 6.85 1.41
CA MET A 122 10.32 7.17 0.04
C MET A 122 9.28 8.30 -0.03
N GLY A 123 8.38 8.37 0.96
CA GLY A 123 7.30 9.35 0.98
C GLY A 123 6.00 8.77 1.56
N PRO A 124 4.91 9.54 1.53
CA PRO A 124 3.61 9.11 2.02
C PRO A 124 2.99 8.05 1.10
N PHE A 125 1.99 7.33 1.63
CA PHE A 125 1.17 6.47 0.78
C PHE A 125 0.36 7.29 -0.22
N THR A 126 0.18 6.73 -1.40
CA THR A 126 -0.81 7.19 -2.37
C THR A 126 -2.16 6.62 -1.98
N VAL A 127 -3.14 7.50 -1.82
CA VAL A 127 -4.54 7.10 -1.62
C VAL A 127 -5.16 6.93 -2.99
N TYR A 128 -5.72 5.75 -3.22
CA TYR A 128 -6.43 5.39 -4.44
C TYR A 128 -7.92 5.45 -4.21
N ASN A 129 -8.61 6.12 -5.12
CA ASN A 129 -10.05 6.28 -5.15
C ASN A 129 -10.55 6.25 -6.60
N LYS A 130 -11.85 6.44 -6.80
CA LYS A 130 -12.46 6.45 -8.15
C LYS A 130 -11.83 7.44 -9.14
N ASP A 131 -11.16 8.49 -8.66
CA ASP A 131 -10.62 9.56 -9.50
C ASP A 131 -9.23 9.21 -10.09
N ASN A 132 -8.47 8.31 -9.44
CA ASN A 132 -7.10 7.98 -9.84
C ASN A 132 -6.81 6.48 -10.01
N VAL A 133 -7.68 5.59 -9.54
CA VAL A 133 -7.43 4.13 -9.54
C VAL A 133 -7.28 3.55 -10.95
N GLU A 134 -8.04 4.05 -11.93
CA GLU A 134 -7.96 3.58 -13.32
C GLU A 134 -6.63 3.95 -14.01
N ALA A 135 -6.07 5.11 -13.66
CA ALA A 135 -4.76 5.52 -14.17
C ALA A 135 -3.64 4.68 -13.54
N ALA A 136 -3.76 4.40 -12.24
CA ALA A 136 -2.79 3.61 -11.49
C ALA A 136 -2.85 2.10 -11.79
N ALA A 137 -3.95 1.61 -12.37
CA ALA A 137 -4.13 0.22 -12.77
C ALA A 137 -3.41 -0.16 -14.08
N LYS A 138 -2.75 0.79 -14.75
CA LYS A 138 -2.08 0.63 -16.05
C LYS A 138 -0.57 0.41 -15.92
#